data_AF-A0A228J4A3-F1
#
_entry.id   AF-A0A228J4A3-F1
#
_cell.length_a   1.000
_cell.length_b   1.000
_cell.length_c   1.000
_cell.angle_alpha   90.00
_cell.angle_beta   90.00
_cell.angle_gamma   90.00
#
_symmetry.space_group_name_H-M   'P 1'
#
loop_
_entity.id
_entity.type
_entity.pdbx_description
1 polymer ?
#
loop_
_entity_poly.entity_id
_entity_poly.type
_entity_poly.pdbx_seq_one_letter_code
_entity_poly.pdbx_strand_id
1 'polypeptide(L)'
;MSKLNFGTVDRCSVRLNTATLLGLKAAYEDFAKTGQDLRNFEICIEDESAARVDPKPEDAIIGVTFSAKMPPGMRGLGNASPLGTSIKYVVSPETGEILRVYLTK
;
A
#
# COMPACT_ATOMS: atom_id res chain seq x y z
N MET A 1 13.48 -8.31 -15.22
CA MET A 1 12.03 -8.04 -15.28
C MET A 1 11.28 -9.02 -14.39
N SER A 2 10.63 -8.53 -13.34
CA SER A 2 9.78 -9.32 -12.44
C SER A 2 8.31 -8.95 -12.66
N LYS A 3 7.44 -9.94 -12.83
CA LYS A 3 5.99 -9.74 -12.96
C LYS A 3 5.36 -9.99 -11.59
N LEU A 4 4.58 -9.02 -11.13
CA LEU A 4 3.91 -9.00 -9.84
C LEU A 4 2.41 -8.70 -10.06
N ASN A 5 1.59 -8.94 -9.05
CA ASN A 5 0.15 -8.69 -9.13
C ASN A 5 -0.20 -7.22 -9.37
N PHE A 6 0.67 -6.29 -8.99
CA PHE A 6 0.46 -4.85 -9.24
C PHE A 6 1.04 -4.37 -10.58
N GLY A 7 1.80 -5.20 -11.29
CA GLY A 7 2.43 -4.81 -12.55
C GLY A 7 3.76 -5.48 -12.83
N THR A 8 4.69 -4.72 -13.41
CA THR A 8 6.00 -5.23 -13.80
C THR A 8 7.08 -4.28 -13.33
N VAL A 9 8.09 -4.83 -12.66
CA VAL A 9 9.26 -4.10 -12.19
C VAL A 9 10.47 -4.52 -13.01
N ASP A 10 11.17 -3.53 -13.54
CA ASP A 10 12.46 -3.69 -14.19
C ASP A 10 13.49 -2.77 -13.53
N ARG A 11 14.78 -2.96 -13.85
CA ARG A 11 15.89 -2.25 -13.20
C ARG A 11 15.69 -0.72 -13.14
N CYS A 12 15.12 -0.15 -14.20
CA CYS A 12 14.98 1.30 -14.35
C CYS A 12 13.53 1.76 -14.58
N SER A 13 12.54 0.86 -14.48
CA SER A 13 11.15 1.23 -14.72
C SER A 13 10.16 0.38 -13.93
N VAL A 14 9.03 0.98 -13.62
CA VAL A 14 7.87 0.30 -13.06
C VAL A 14 6.70 0.55 -13.99
N ARG A 15 6.03 -0.53 -14.41
CA ARG A 15 4.77 -0.48 -15.14
C ARG A 15 3.68 -0.98 -14.22
N LEU A 16 2.77 -0.10 -13.82
CA LEU A 16 1.58 -0.49 -13.06
C LEU A 16 0.51 -1.01 -14.03
N ASN A 17 -0.23 -2.03 -13.61
CA ASN A 17 -1.43 -2.42 -14.33
C ASN A 17 -2.58 -1.42 -14.03
N THR A 18 -3.64 -1.47 -14.84
CA THR A 18 -4.78 -0.56 -14.70
C THR A 18 -5.47 -0.69 -13.35
N ALA A 19 -5.64 -1.92 -12.85
CA ALA A 19 -6.26 -2.17 -11.55
C ALA A 19 -5.48 -1.50 -10.39
N THR A 20 -4.15 -1.59 -10.40
CA THR A 20 -3.28 -0.90 -9.44
C THR A 20 -3.48 0.61 -9.48
N LEU A 21 -3.55 1.20 -10.67
CA LEU A 21 -3.76 2.64 -10.80
C LEU A 21 -5.12 3.07 -10.25
N LEU A 22 -6.17 2.31 -10.58
CA LEU A 22 -7.53 2.56 -10.07
C LEU A 22 -7.60 2.42 -8.55
N GLY A 23 -6.99 1.36 -8.00
CA GLY A 23 -6.92 1.13 -6.57
C GLY A 23 -6.09 2.17 -5.84
N LEU A 24 -4.97 2.64 -6.42
CA LEU A 24 -4.18 3.72 -5.85
C LEU A 24 -4.98 5.03 -5.79
N LYS A 25 -5.75 5.34 -6.85
CA LYS A 25 -6.66 6.49 -6.87
C LYS A 25 -7.71 6.37 -5.77
N ALA A 26 -8.40 5.23 -5.69
CA ALA A 26 -9.44 5.00 -4.68
C ALA A 26 -8.86 5.07 -3.25
N ALA A 27 -7.69 4.49 -3.02
CA ALA A 27 -7.00 4.50 -1.74
C ALA A 27 -6.59 5.93 -1.34
N TYR A 28 -6.12 6.74 -2.29
CA TYR A 28 -5.84 8.16 -2.06
C TYR A 28 -7.10 8.94 -1.71
N GLU A 29 -8.19 8.74 -2.44
CA GLU A 29 -9.47 9.43 -2.20
C GLU A 29 -10.05 9.07 -0.82
N ASP A 30 -9.90 7.82 -0.38
CA ASP A 30 -10.32 7.41 0.95
C ASP A 30 -9.39 7.95 2.04
N PHE A 31 -8.07 7.87 1.84
CA PHE A 31 -7.09 8.43 2.77
C PHE A 31 -7.28 9.94 2.98
N ALA A 32 -7.59 10.69 1.91
CA ALA A 32 -7.82 12.12 1.98
C ALA A 32 -8.96 12.51 2.93
N LYS A 33 -9.97 11.64 3.13
CA LYS A 33 -11.07 11.87 4.08
C LYS A 33 -10.62 11.87 5.54
N THR A 34 -9.46 11.29 5.84
CA THR A 34 -8.90 11.28 7.20
C THR A 34 -8.39 12.65 7.66
N GLY A 35 -8.18 13.58 6.73
CA GLY A 35 -7.61 14.90 7.01
C GLY A 35 -6.13 14.90 7.38
N GLN A 36 -5.45 13.74 7.30
CA GLN A 36 -4.02 13.64 7.58
C GLN A 36 -3.19 14.27 6.45
N ASP A 37 -2.09 14.93 6.82
CA ASP A 37 -1.18 15.55 5.84
C ASP A 37 -0.37 14.47 5.11
N LEU A 38 -0.67 14.25 3.83
CA LEU A 38 0.00 13.25 3.00
C LEU A 38 1.52 13.39 2.97
N ARG A 39 2.07 14.61 3.15
CA ARG A 39 3.53 14.84 3.12
C ARG A 39 4.26 14.10 4.25
N ASN A 40 3.53 13.72 5.30
CA ASN A 40 4.03 12.93 6.41
C ASN A 40 4.14 11.44 6.09
N PHE A 41 3.74 10.99 4.91
CA PHE A 41 3.64 9.57 4.59
C PHE A 41 4.55 9.17 3.42
N GLU A 42 4.97 7.92 3.43
CA GLU A 42 5.49 7.20 2.28
C GLU A 42 4.41 6.25 1.75
N ILE A 43 4.34 6.08 0.44
CA ILE A 43 3.33 5.24 -0.20
C ILE A 43 4.04 4.02 -0.77
N CYS A 44 3.69 2.85 -0.26
CA CYS A 44 4.23 1.57 -0.72
C CYS A 44 3.16 0.79 -1.47
N ILE A 45 3.52 0.20 -2.62
CA ILE A 45 2.70 -0.74 -3.36
C ILE A 45 3.39 -2.11 -3.29
N GLU A 46 2.70 -3.10 -2.77
CA GLU A 46 3.26 -4.42 -2.48
C GLU A 46 2.41 -5.52 -3.09
N ASP A 47 3.07 -6.61 -3.46
CA ASP A 47 2.40 -7.85 -3.82
C ASP A 47 2.30 -8.72 -2.57
N GLU A 48 1.13 -8.72 -1.93
CA GLU A 48 0.91 -9.42 -0.66
C GLU A 48 0.96 -10.94 -0.80
N SER A 49 0.69 -11.45 -2.00
CA SER A 49 0.74 -12.89 -2.26
C SER A 49 2.17 -13.44 -2.12
N ALA A 50 3.17 -12.60 -2.43
CA ALA A 50 4.58 -12.97 -2.35
C ALA A 50 5.06 -13.23 -0.91
N ALA A 51 4.32 -12.77 0.10
CA ALA A 51 4.64 -13.01 1.51
C ALA A 51 4.09 -14.35 2.05
N ARG A 52 3.33 -15.12 1.25
CA ARG A 52 2.67 -16.36 1.68
C ARG A 52 3.41 -17.61 1.19
N VAL A 53 3.40 -18.66 2.01
CA VAL A 53 4.10 -19.93 1.74
C VAL A 53 3.37 -20.79 0.68
N ASP A 54 2.08 -20.52 0.42
CA ASP A 54 1.28 -21.15 -0.64
C ASP A 54 0.10 -20.24 -1.02
N PRO A 55 0.34 -19.18 -1.82
CA PRO A 55 -0.68 -18.20 -2.14
C PRO A 55 -1.75 -18.80 -3.05
N LYS A 56 -3.01 -18.72 -2.63
CA LYS A 56 -4.14 -19.07 -3.49
C LYS A 56 -4.46 -17.92 -4.44
N PRO A 57 -5.18 -18.16 -5.56
CA PRO A 57 -5.58 -17.08 -6.47
C PRO A 57 -6.34 -15.95 -5.77
N GLU A 58 -7.17 -16.26 -4.77
CA GLU A 58 -7.86 -15.27 -3.93
C GLU A 58 -6.94 -14.47 -3.00
N ASP A 59 -5.70 -14.95 -2.77
CA ASP A 59 -4.67 -14.25 -1.99
C ASP A 59 -3.81 -13.32 -2.86
N ALA A 60 -4.00 -13.35 -4.19
CA ALA A 60 -3.40 -12.38 -5.11
C ALA A 60 -4.06 -11.03 -4.90
N ILE A 61 -3.49 -10.22 -4.02
CA ILE A 61 -3.99 -8.88 -3.71
C ILE A 61 -2.86 -7.86 -3.75
N ILE A 62 -3.21 -6.65 -4.16
CA ILE A 62 -2.31 -5.51 -4.19
C ILE A 62 -2.44 -4.79 -2.86
N GLY A 63 -1.34 -4.67 -2.12
CA GLY A 63 -1.28 -3.83 -0.93
C GLY A 63 -0.91 -2.40 -1.31
N VAL A 64 -1.67 -1.40 -0.85
CA VAL A 64 -1.31 0.02 -0.94
C VAL A 64 -1.24 0.57 0.48
N THR A 65 -0.04 0.90 0.95
CA THR A 65 0.19 1.35 2.32
C THR A 65 0.63 2.81 2.35
N PHE A 66 -0.11 3.64 3.09
CA PHE A 66 0.29 4.98 3.49
C PHE A 66 0.98 4.84 4.85
N SER A 67 2.31 4.82 4.83
CA SER A 67 3.14 4.62 6.02
C SER A 67 3.58 5.97 6.58
N ALA A 68 3.16 6.30 7.81
CA ALA A 68 3.58 7.52 8.47
C ALA A 68 5.10 7.50 8.69
N LYS A 69 5.79 8.56 8.22
CA LYS A 69 7.22 8.74 8.43
C LYS A 69 7.51 8.77 9.92
N MET A 70 8.63 8.18 10.31
CA MET A 70 9.14 8.29 11.69
C MET A 70 10.18 9.41 11.73
N PRO A 71 10.00 10.43 12.59
CA PRO A 71 11.02 11.44 12.82
C PRO A 71 12.35 10.78 13.25
N PRO A 72 13.50 11.27 12.76
CA PRO A 72 14.80 10.83 13.25
C PRO A 72 14.87 10.96 14.79
N GLY A 73 15.38 9.93 15.47
CA GLY A 73 15.50 9.91 16.94
C GLY A 73 14.27 9.40 17.71
N MET A 74 13.15 9.14 17.04
CA MET A 74 11.96 8.53 17.68
C MET A 74 11.81 7.02 17.44
N ARG A 75 12.78 6.38 16.77
CA ARG A 75 12.83 4.92 16.66
C ARG A 75 13.08 4.31 18.04
N GLY A 76 12.06 3.69 18.65
CA GLY A 76 12.18 2.93 19.90
C GLY A 76 11.22 3.32 21.03
N LEU A 77 10.38 4.34 20.85
CA LEU A 77 9.40 4.79 21.88
C LEU A 77 7.98 4.24 21.69
N GLY A 78 7.81 3.27 20.79
CA GLY A 78 6.52 2.69 20.38
C GLY A 78 6.36 2.71 18.86
N ASN A 79 5.35 1.99 18.34
CA ASN A 79 5.10 1.87 16.90
C ASN A 79 4.25 3.01 16.31
N ALA A 80 3.64 3.85 17.16
CA ALA A 80 2.83 4.96 16.70
C ALA A 80 3.70 6.15 16.27
N SER A 81 3.62 6.54 15.00
CA SER A 81 4.22 7.78 14.54
C SER A 81 3.40 8.98 15.04
N PRO A 82 4.04 10.04 15.58
CA PRO A 82 3.32 11.26 15.93
C PRO A 82 2.84 12.04 14.69
N LEU A 83 3.33 11.69 13.50
CA LEU A 83 3.00 12.39 12.26
C LEU A 83 1.70 11.90 11.60
N GLY A 84 1.14 10.80 12.10
CA GLY A 84 -0.15 10.26 11.67
C GLY A 84 -0.28 8.75 11.89
N THR A 85 -1.48 8.24 11.62
CA THR A 85 -1.82 6.82 11.64
C THR A 85 -1.65 6.24 10.25
N SER A 86 -0.81 5.21 10.14
CA SER A 86 -0.61 4.47 8.90
C SER A 86 -1.87 3.73 8.49
N ILE A 87 -2.13 3.62 7.19
CA ILE A 87 -3.32 2.93 6.66
C ILE A 87 -2.89 2.05 5.48
N LYS A 88 -3.36 0.81 5.47
CA LYS A 88 -3.16 -0.15 4.38
C LYS A 88 -4.49 -0.48 3.72
N TYR A 89 -4.51 -0.37 2.41
CA TYR A 89 -5.63 -0.73 1.55
C TYR A 89 -5.28 -2.01 0.80
N VAL A 90 -6.20 -2.96 0.80
CA VAL A 90 -6.11 -4.16 -0.01
C VAL A 90 -6.94 -3.97 -1.25
N VAL A 91 -6.32 -4.13 -2.41
CA VAL A 91 -6.89 -3.83 -3.72
C VAL A 91 -6.96 -5.10 -4.57
N SER A 92 -8.08 -5.27 -5.26
CA SER A 92 -8.27 -6.34 -6.25
C SER A 92 -7.32 -6.15 -7.44
N PRO A 93 -6.52 -7.16 -7.83
CA PRO A 93 -5.66 -7.07 -9.01
C PRO A 93 -6.44 -7.10 -10.34
N GLU A 94 -7.72 -7.48 -10.30
CA GLU A 94 -8.57 -7.55 -11.49
C GLU A 94 -9.32 -6.24 -11.73
N THR A 95 -9.95 -5.69 -10.69
CA THR A 95 -10.86 -4.54 -10.81
C THR A 95 -10.27 -3.23 -10.29
N GLY A 96 -9.28 -3.31 -9.39
CA GLY A 96 -8.77 -2.14 -8.67
C GLY A 96 -9.67 -1.68 -7.52
N GLU A 97 -10.71 -2.43 -7.17
CA GLU A 97 -11.57 -2.11 -6.03
C GLU A 97 -10.86 -2.34 -4.70
N ILE A 98 -11.17 -1.49 -3.71
CA ILE A 98 -10.72 -1.69 -2.33
C ILE A 98 -11.54 -2.82 -1.71
N LEU A 99 -10.86 -3.92 -1.38
CA LEU A 99 -11.45 -5.09 -0.74
C LEU A 99 -11.48 -4.93 0.78
N ARG A 100 -10.41 -4.36 1.37
CA ARG A 100 -10.25 -4.20 2.83
C ARG A 100 -9.40 -2.98 3.16
N VAL A 101 -9.62 -2.42 4.35
CA VAL A 101 -8.82 -1.32 4.91
C VAL A 101 -8.34 -1.73 6.30
N TYR A 102 -7.06 -1.53 6.58
CA TYR A 102 -6.42 -1.81 7.85
C TYR A 102 -5.76 -0.54 8.38
N LEU A 103 -6.04 -0.20 9.64
CA LEU A 103 -5.28 0.81 10.36
C LEU A 103 -4.02 0.14 10.93
N THR A 104 -2.86 0.61 10.51
CA THR A 104 -1.57 0.18 11.04
C THR A 104 -1.20 1.07 12.23
N LYS A 105 -1.20 0.47 13.43
CA LYS A 105 -0.82 1.12 14.69
C LYS A 105 0.68 1.21 14.88
#